data_AF-A0A1I5VFZ6-F1
#
_entry.id   AF-A0A1I5VFZ6-F1
#
_cell.length_a   1.000
_cell.length_b   1.000
_cell.length_c   1.000
_cell.angle_alpha   90.00
_cell.angle_beta   90.00
_cell.angle_gamma   90.00
#
_symmetry.space_group_name_H-M   'P 1'
#
loop_
_entity.id
_entity.type
_entity.pdbx_description
1 polymer ?
#
loop_
_entity_poly.entity_id
_entity_poly.type
_entity_poly.pdbx_seq_one_letter_code
_entity_poly.pdbx_strand_id
1 'polypeptide(L)'
;MGAFDELPRVRRGPLHSLYAALRRRAPQVSATRPDDGAVLHVAYRGQEATVAWDDDLRLYAWTSEPGGQIGPDPEKAAELVAWTLGASVNADASG
;
A
#
# COMPACT_ATOMS: atom_id res chain seq x y z
N MET A 1 -7.32 -31.63 -25.66
CA MET A 1 -6.62 -31.44 -24.38
C MET A 1 -6.78 -29.98 -24.00
N GLY A 2 -7.66 -29.67 -23.06
CA GLY A 2 -7.87 -28.31 -22.57
C GLY A 2 -6.71 -27.94 -21.66
N ALA A 3 -5.70 -27.26 -22.22
CA ALA A 3 -4.73 -26.55 -21.41
C ALA A 3 -5.45 -25.30 -20.91
N PHE A 4 -5.99 -25.42 -19.70
CA PHE A 4 -6.27 -24.35 -18.74
C PHE A 4 -6.05 -22.98 -19.34
N ASP A 5 -7.16 -22.38 -19.77
CA ASP A 5 -7.36 -20.94 -19.77
C ASP A 5 -6.58 -20.39 -18.58
N GLU A 6 -5.39 -19.85 -18.85
CA GLU A 6 -4.59 -19.15 -17.87
C GLU A 6 -5.42 -17.92 -17.55
N LEU A 7 -6.37 -18.12 -16.63
CA LEU A 7 -7.03 -17.09 -15.86
C LEU A 7 -5.94 -16.05 -15.65
N PRO A 8 -6.08 -14.81 -16.16
CA PRO A 8 -5.12 -13.77 -15.85
C PRO A 8 -5.15 -13.74 -14.33
N ARG A 9 -4.14 -14.35 -13.70
CA ARG A 9 -4.00 -14.38 -12.25
C ARG A 9 -3.95 -12.92 -11.97
N VAL A 10 -5.08 -12.37 -11.55
CA VAL A 10 -5.30 -10.94 -11.44
C VAL A 10 -4.18 -10.58 -10.50
N ARG A 11 -3.08 -10.06 -11.06
CA ARG A 11 -1.87 -9.80 -10.31
C ARG A 11 -2.35 -8.63 -9.50
N ARG A 12 -2.95 -8.90 -8.33
CA ARG A 12 -3.32 -7.88 -7.37
C ARG A 12 -2.03 -7.14 -7.20
N GLY A 13 -1.97 -5.97 -7.82
CA GLY A 13 -0.72 -5.26 -7.95
C GLY A 13 -0.17 -5.03 -6.56
N PRO A 14 1.13 -4.82 -6.42
CA PRO A 14 1.74 -4.48 -5.13
C PRO A 14 0.93 -3.41 -4.37
N LEU A 15 0.43 -2.37 -5.06
CA LEU A 15 -0.45 -1.36 -4.46
C LEU A 15 -1.75 -1.92 -3.84
N HIS A 16 -2.32 -2.99 -4.39
CA HIS A 16 -3.49 -3.66 -3.83
C HIS A 16 -3.14 -4.46 -2.56
N SER A 17 -1.94 -5.03 -2.50
CA SER A 17 -1.41 -5.66 -1.28
C SER A 17 -1.20 -4.64 -0.17
N LEU A 18 -0.63 -3.48 -0.50
CA LEU A 18 -0.49 -2.36 0.44
C LEU A 18 -1.85 -1.84 0.91
N TYR A 19 -2.82 -1.67 0.01
CA TYR A 19 -4.20 -1.31 0.36
C TYR A 19 -4.82 -2.29 1.38
N ALA A 20 -4.67 -3.58 1.14
CA ALA A 20 -5.18 -4.61 2.05
C ALA A 20 -4.47 -4.59 3.41
N ALA A 21 -3.14 -4.41 3.42
CA ALA A 21 -2.35 -4.30 4.64
C ALA A 21 -2.76 -3.07 5.47
N LEU A 22 -2.93 -1.91 4.84
CA LEU A 22 -3.45 -0.70 5.49
C LEU A 22 -4.82 -0.91 6.08
N ARG A 23 -5.73 -1.55 5.33
CA ARG A 23 -7.09 -1.84 5.84
C ARG A 23 -7.09 -2.75 7.07
N ARG A 24 -6.09 -3.64 7.19
CA ARG A 24 -5.91 -4.55 8.34
C ARG A 24 -5.22 -3.89 9.52
N ARG A 25 -4.11 -3.17 9.28
CA ARG A 25 -3.22 -2.61 10.32
C ARG A 25 -3.65 -1.22 10.79
N ALA A 26 -4.18 -0.40 9.88
CA ALA A 26 -4.54 0.99 10.13
C ALA A 26 -5.89 1.33 9.46
N PRO A 27 -7.01 0.70 9.90
CA PRO A 27 -8.34 0.94 9.30
C PRO A 27 -8.83 2.39 9.44
N GLN A 28 -8.22 3.15 10.34
CA GLN A 28 -8.46 4.58 10.53
C GLN A 28 -7.85 5.46 9.42
N VAL A 29 -6.83 4.96 8.70
CA VAL A 29 -6.28 5.63 7.52
C VAL A 29 -7.23 5.41 6.35
N SER A 30 -7.69 6.50 5.76
CA SER A 30 -8.50 6.46 4.55
C SER A 30 -7.60 6.14 3.36
N ALA A 31 -7.58 4.88 2.94
CA ALA A 31 -6.92 4.46 1.71
C ALA A 31 -7.95 4.39 0.56
N THR A 32 -7.62 4.99 -0.57
CA THR A 32 -8.40 4.89 -1.82
C THR A 32 -7.91 3.69 -2.60
N ARG A 33 -8.82 2.88 -3.17
CA ARG A 33 -8.41 1.74 -4.00
C ARG A 33 -7.63 2.27 -5.22
N PRO A 34 -6.42 1.75 -5.50
CA PRO A 34 -5.67 2.15 -6.68
C PRO A 34 -6.39 1.62 -7.93
N ASP A 35 -6.62 2.50 -8.91
CA ASP A 35 -7.11 2.13 -10.24
C ASP A 35 -5.90 1.75 -11.11
N ASP A 36 -5.98 0.58 -11.76
CA ASP A 36 -5.00 -0.04 -12.68
C ASP A 36 -3.57 0.58 -12.69
N GLY A 37 -2.84 0.43 -11.57
CA GLY A 37 -1.42 0.78 -11.50
C GLY A 37 -1.07 2.26 -11.35
N ALA A 38 -2.03 3.14 -11.04
CA ALA A 38 -1.76 4.57 -10.84
C ALA A 38 -0.99 4.82 -9.53
N VAL A 39 -1.71 5.07 -8.44
CA VAL A 39 -1.14 5.38 -7.13
C VAL A 39 -2.15 5.03 -6.05
N LEU A 40 -1.66 4.78 -4.84
CA LEU A 40 -2.48 4.61 -3.65
C LEU A 40 -2.54 5.93 -2.89
N HIS A 41 -3.71 6.58 -2.89
CA HIS A 41 -3.97 7.76 -2.05
C HIS A 41 -4.34 7.34 -0.63
N VAL A 42 -3.66 7.93 0.35
CA VAL A 42 -3.86 7.68 1.77
C VAL A 42 -4.03 9.00 2.51
N ALA A 43 -5.02 9.07 3.40
CA ALA A 43 -5.29 10.28 4.16
C ALA A 43 -5.68 9.95 5.61
N TYR A 44 -5.24 10.79 6.54
CA TYR A 44 -5.59 10.70 7.95
C TYR A 44 -5.50 12.07 8.63
N ARG A 45 -6.54 12.45 9.38
CA ARG A 45 -6.62 13.72 10.16
C ARG A 45 -6.18 14.99 9.39
N GLY A 46 -6.49 15.06 8.10
CA GLY A 46 -6.15 16.23 7.26
C GLY A 46 -4.73 16.19 6.68
N GLN A 47 -3.96 15.14 6.93
CA GLN A 47 -2.73 14.85 6.22
C GLN A 47 -3.02 13.84 5.11
N GLU A 48 -2.55 14.14 3.90
CA GLU A 48 -2.72 13.33 2.70
C GLU A 48 -1.36 12.98 2.10
N ALA A 49 -1.24 11.77 1.59
CA ALA A 49 -0.04 11.31 0.94
C ALA A 49 -0.37 10.27 -0.14
N THR A 50 0.59 10.05 -1.03
CA THR A 50 0.39 9.25 -2.23
C THR A 50 1.55 8.28 -2.37
N VAL A 51 1.24 6.99 -2.52
CA VAL A 51 2.23 5.92 -2.66
C VAL A 51 2.13 5.30 -4.06
N ALA A 52 3.26 5.23 -4.77
CA ALA A 52 3.39 4.45 -5.99
C ALA A 52 4.19 3.18 -5.71
N TRP A 53 4.02 2.22 -6.63
CA TRP A 53 4.95 1.11 -6.75
C TRP A 53 5.96 1.45 -7.84
N ASP A 54 7.23 1.46 -7.47
CA ASP A 54 8.35 1.55 -8.39
C ASP A 54 8.67 0.14 -8.90
N ASP A 55 8.40 -0.13 -10.17
CA ASP A 55 8.62 -1.47 -10.75
C ASP A 55 10.10 -1.77 -11.02
N ASP A 56 10.91 -0.73 -11.26
CA ASP A 56 12.35 -0.83 -11.50
C ASP A 56 13.09 -1.29 -10.24
N LEU A 57 12.84 -0.60 -9.13
CA LEU A 57 13.40 -0.91 -7.82
C LEU A 57 12.58 -1.95 -7.05
N ARG A 58 11.41 -2.32 -7.57
CA ARG A 58 10.46 -3.28 -6.98
C ARG A 58 10.12 -2.92 -5.53
N LEU A 59 9.80 -1.64 -5.27
CA LEU A 59 9.51 -1.12 -3.94
C LEU A 59 8.39 -0.07 -3.93
N TYR A 60 7.74 0.12 -2.79
CA TYR A 60 6.83 1.24 -2.57
C TYR A 60 7.61 2.52 -2.34
N ALA A 61 7.18 3.60 -2.96
CA ALA A 61 7.76 4.93 -2.81
C ALA A 61 6.67 6.00 -2.71
N TRP A 62 6.96 7.06 -1.96
CA TRP A 62 6.12 8.24 -1.89
C TRP A 62 6.20 9.04 -3.20
N THR A 63 5.06 9.35 -3.80
CA THR A 63 4.98 10.23 -4.98
C THR A 63 4.79 11.70 -4.61
N SER A 64 4.29 11.95 -3.41
CA SER A 64 4.10 13.27 -2.82
C SER A 64 5.02 13.44 -1.62
N GLU A 65 5.19 14.69 -1.17
CA GLU A 65 5.99 14.99 0.03
C GLU A 65 5.50 14.17 1.24
N PRO A 66 6.41 13.60 2.06
CA PRO A 66 7.84 13.93 2.18
C PRO A 66 8.76 13.38 1.07
N GLY A 67 8.25 12.56 0.14
CA GLY A 67 9.06 11.90 -0.88
C GLY A 67 9.95 10.82 -0.28
N GLY A 68 10.35 9.84 -1.10
CA GLY A 68 11.32 8.81 -0.69
C GLY A 68 10.80 7.38 -0.71
N GLN A 69 11.72 6.46 -0.48
CA GLN A 69 11.48 5.02 -0.56
C GLN A 69 10.89 4.51 0.75
N ILE A 70 9.83 3.72 0.67
CA ILE A 70 9.18 3.08 1.81
C ILE A 70 9.75 1.66 1.99
N GLY A 71 9.88 0.94 0.87
CA GLY A 71 10.42 -0.42 0.83
C GLY A 71 9.51 -1.40 0.10
N PRO A 72 9.94 -2.64 -0.14
CA PRO A 72 9.20 -3.61 -0.94
C PRO A 72 8.09 -4.36 -0.18
N ASP A 73 8.13 -4.34 1.15
CA ASP A 73 7.21 -5.12 1.99
C ASP A 73 5.90 -4.36 2.25
N PRO A 74 4.73 -4.92 1.91
CA PRO A 74 3.45 -4.22 2.02
C PRO A 74 3.00 -4.01 3.47
N GLU A 75 3.38 -4.89 4.40
CA GLU A 75 3.02 -4.73 5.81
C GLU A 75 3.85 -3.61 6.44
N LYS A 76 5.17 -3.66 6.27
CA LYS A 76 6.06 -2.58 6.75
C LYS A 76 5.74 -1.25 6.08
N ALA A 77 5.38 -1.27 4.79
CA ALA A 77 4.96 -0.07 4.10
C ALA A 77 3.65 0.49 4.66
N ALA A 78 2.67 -0.35 4.99
CA ALA A 78 1.45 0.10 5.65
C ALA A 78 1.75 0.73 7.02
N GLU A 79 2.70 0.16 7.77
CA GLU A 79 3.12 0.70 9.07
C GLU A 79 3.81 2.05 8.94
N LEU A 80 4.75 2.18 8.01
CA LEU A 80 5.43 3.44 7.71
C LEU A 80 4.44 4.49 7.23
N VAL A 81 3.51 4.14 6.34
CA VAL A 81 2.46 5.05 5.87
C VAL A 81 1.61 5.56 7.04
N ALA A 82 1.14 4.67 7.90
CA ALA A 82 0.36 5.05 9.07
C ALA A 82 1.17 5.95 10.01
N TRP A 83 2.43 5.59 10.29
CA TRP A 83 3.31 6.35 11.16
C TRP A 83 3.62 7.75 10.61
N THR A 84 3.95 7.86 9.31
CA THR A 84 4.14 9.14 8.62
C THR A 84 2.90 10.02 8.69
N LEU A 85 1.71 9.42 8.54
CA LEU A 85 0.43 10.11 8.69
C LEU A 85 0.06 10.44 10.15
N GLY A 86 0.83 9.98 11.15
CA GLY A 86 0.51 10.14 12.56
C GLY A 86 -0.65 9.25 13.04
N ALA A 87 -1.01 8.23 12.25
CA ALA A 87 -1.95 7.19 12.65
C ALA A 87 -1.22 6.11 13.47
N SER A 88 -1.87 5.62 14.52
CA SER A 88 -1.38 4.45 15.24
C SER A 88 -1.66 3.20 14.42
N VAL A 89 -0.68 2.32 14.28
CA VAL A 89 -0.97 0.97 13.77
C VAL A 89 -1.56 0.16 14.91
N ASN A 90 -2.57 -0.67 14.65
CA ASN A 90 -2.94 -1.71 15.59
C ASN A 90 -1.73 -2.64 15.74
N ALA A 91 -0.97 -2.43 16.81
CA ALA A 91 0.19 -3.22 17.20
C ALA A 91 -0.20 -4.62 17.72
N ASP A 92 -1.37 -5.13 17.32
CA ASP A 92 -1.84 -6.45 17.72
C ASP A 92 -1.30 -7.52 16.76
N ALA A 93 -0.01 -7.83 16.92
CA ALA A 93 0.61 -9.11 16.57
C ALA A 93 2.09 -9.14 17.04
N SER A 94 2.37 -8.68 18.26
CA SER A 94 3.62 -8.95 18.97
C SER A 94 3.32 -9.02 20.46
N GLY A 95 2.64 -10.11 20.83
CA GLY A 95 2.53 -10.62 22.19
C GLY A 95 2.97 -12.07 22.18
#